data_AF-A0A0J6KLD9-F1
#
_entry.id   AF-A0A0J6KLD9-F1
#
_cell.length_a   1.000
_cell.length_b   1.000
_cell.length_c   1.000
_cell.angle_alpha   90.00
_cell.angle_beta   90.00
_cell.angle_gamma   90.00
#
_symmetry.space_group_name_H-M   'P 1'
#
loop_
_entity.id
_entity.type
_entity.pdbx_description
1 polymer ?
#
loop_
_entity_poly.entity_id
_entity_poly.type
_entity_poly.pdbx_seq_one_letter_code
_entity_poly.pdbx_strand_id
1 'polypeptide(L)'
;MTPMHARIQTLEAQINAMSRAWLYLAAAVEKDVGISLERMEQRLQATRWPRHPEIDQEARATLRWLCGELSHARQARSAHSDV
;
A
#
# COMPACT_ATOMS: atom_id res chain seq x y z
N MET A 1 -23.81 1.69 19.41
CA MET A 1 -23.05 1.17 18.26
C MET A 1 -23.35 -0.31 18.12
N THR A 2 -23.70 -0.80 16.93
CA THR A 2 -24.00 -2.23 16.76
C THR A 2 -22.71 -3.05 16.72
N PRO A 3 -22.74 -4.35 17.07
CA PRO A 3 -21.57 -5.22 17.02
C PRO A 3 -20.89 -5.25 15.65
N MET A 4 -21.66 -5.14 14.56
CA MET A 4 -21.14 -5.07 13.20
C MET A 4 -20.34 -3.79 12.96
N HIS A 5 -20.84 -2.63 13.40
CA HIS A 5 -20.13 -1.36 13.23
C HIS A 5 -18.80 -1.36 14.00
N ALA A 6 -18.78 -1.88 15.22
CA ALA A 6 -17.55 -2.00 16.01
C ALA A 6 -16.50 -2.88 15.31
N ARG A 7 -16.95 -3.99 14.70
CA ARG A 7 -16.07 -4.90 13.95
C ARG A 7 -15.52 -4.25 12.69
N ILE A 8 -16.34 -3.51 11.94
CA ILE A 8 -15.90 -2.78 10.75
C ILE A 8 -14.84 -1.75 11.13
N GLN A 9 -15.09 -0.91 12.15
CA GLN A 9 -14.11 0.09 12.61
C GLN A 9 -12.79 -0.55 13.04
N THR A 10 -12.85 -1.71 13.70
CA THR A 10 -11.64 -2.45 14.10
C THR A 10 -10.86 -2.92 12.87
N LEU A 11 -11.54 -3.46 11.86
CA LEU A 11 -10.91 -3.90 10.61
C LEU A 11 -10.32 -2.71 9.84
N GLU A 12 -11.01 -1.58 9.76
CA GLU A 12 -10.51 -0.35 9.15
C GLU A 12 -9.23 0.14 9.86
N ALA A 13 -9.22 0.17 11.19
CA ALA A 13 -8.05 0.56 11.96
C ALA A 13 -6.86 -0.38 11.72
N GLN A 14 -7.10 -1.70 11.71
CA GLN A 14 -6.06 -2.70 11.46
C GLN A 14 -5.49 -2.60 10.04
N ILE A 15 -6.35 -2.49 9.02
CA ILE A 15 -5.93 -2.36 7.62
C ILE A 15 -5.12 -1.07 7.42
N ASN A 16 -5.54 0.05 8.02
CA ASN A 16 -4.81 1.31 7.96
C ASN A 16 -3.42 1.20 8.62
N ALA A 17 -3.34 0.59 9.80
CA ALA A 17 -2.06 0.37 10.48
C ALA A 17 -1.12 -0.51 9.66
N MET A 18 -1.61 -1.62 9.10
CA MET A 18 -0.83 -2.52 8.25
C MET A 18 -0.36 -1.83 6.97
N SER A 19 -1.23 -1.06 6.33
CA SER A 19 -0.93 -0.27 5.13
C SER A 19 0.20 0.71 5.40
N ARG A 20 0.13 1.42 6.53
CA ARG A 20 1.17 2.36 6.95
C ARG A 20 2.50 1.65 7.25
N ALA A 21 2.47 0.54 7.97
CA ALA A 21 3.66 -0.26 8.26
C ALA A 21 4.33 -0.78 6.98
N TRP A 22 3.53 -1.24 6.02
CA TRP A 22 4.03 -1.68 4.70
C TRP A 22 4.69 -0.54 3.92
N LEU A 23 4.09 0.65 3.89
CA LEU A 23 4.67 1.83 3.23
C LEU A 23 6.02 2.21 3.85
N TYR A 24 6.12 2.20 5.18
CA TYR A 24 7.39 2.47 5.88
C TYR A 24 8.46 1.42 5.57
N LEU A 25 8.08 0.14 5.57
CA LEU A 25 8.99 -0.95 5.24
C LEU A 25 9.52 -0.81 3.80
N ALA A 26 8.63 -0.57 2.84
CA ALA A 26 9.00 -0.39 1.44
C ALA A 26 9.95 0.81 1.28
N ALA A 27 9.64 1.95 1.89
CA ALA A 27 10.51 3.13 1.86
C ALA A 27 11.89 2.87 2.50
N ALA A 28 11.95 2.13 3.62
CA ALA A 28 13.20 1.75 4.27
C ALA A 28 14.03 0.81 3.38
N VAL A 29 13.41 -0.17 2.74
CA VAL A 29 14.09 -1.07 1.80
C VAL A 29 14.70 -0.30 0.62
N GLU A 30 13.94 0.64 0.03
CA GLU A 30 14.47 1.47 -1.06
C GLU A 30 15.63 2.36 -0.62
N LYS A 31 15.51 2.99 0.55
CA LYS A 31 16.50 3.96 1.04
C LYS A 31 17.77 3.29 1.57
N ASP A 32 17.61 2.27 2.42
CA ASP A 32 18.71 1.73 3.21
C ASP A 32 19.40 0.55 2.51
N VAL A 33 18.66 -0.19 1.66
CA VAL A 33 19.21 -1.33 0.89
C VAL A 33 19.49 -0.94 -0.56
N GLY A 34 18.93 0.16 -1.07
CA GLY A 34 19.15 0.63 -2.44
C GLY A 34 18.44 -0.19 -3.51
N ILE A 35 17.43 -0.99 -3.13
CA ILE A 35 16.67 -1.85 -4.06
C ILE A 35 15.45 -1.09 -4.56
N SER A 36 15.32 -0.94 -5.88
CA SER A 36 14.08 -0.43 -6.50
C SER A 36 12.94 -1.43 -6.33
N LEU A 37 11.80 -0.94 -5.84
CA LEU A 37 10.58 -1.73 -5.65
C LEU A 37 9.59 -1.64 -6.82
N GLU A 38 9.90 -0.92 -7.89
CA GLU A 38 8.97 -0.68 -9.02
C GLU A 38 8.42 -1.97 -9.64
N ARG A 39 9.27 -3.00 -9.82
CA ARG A 39 8.82 -4.29 -10.35
C ARG A 39 7.89 -5.02 -9.38
N MET A 40 8.09 -4.86 -8.07
CA MET A 40 7.18 -5.40 -7.06
C MET A 40 5.83 -4.67 -7.11
N GLU A 41 5.83 -3.35 -7.20
CA GLU A 41 4.62 -2.53 -7.35
C GLU A 41 3.80 -2.92 -8.58
N GLN A 42 4.44 -3.10 -9.73
CA GLN A 42 3.79 -3.56 -10.97
C GLN A 42 3.11 -4.92 -10.78
N ARG A 43 3.79 -5.87 -10.13
CA ARG A 43 3.22 -7.19 -9.83
C ARG A 43 2.06 -7.11 -8.86
N LEU A 44 2.15 -6.26 -7.83
CA LEU A 44 1.06 -6.04 -6.88
C LEU A 44 -0.18 -5.51 -7.61
N GLN A 45 -0.05 -4.48 -8.45
CA GLN A 45 -1.17 -3.92 -9.21
C GLN A 45 -1.80 -4.92 -10.21
N ALA A 46 -1.02 -5.90 -10.67
CA ALA A 46 -1.51 -6.99 -11.52
C ALA A 46 -2.23 -8.11 -10.74
N THR A 47 -2.17 -8.11 -9.40
CA THR A 47 -2.82 -9.13 -8.57
C THR A 47 -4.33 -9.15 -8.77
N ARG A 48 -4.90 -10.36 -8.76
CA ARG A 48 -6.33 -10.64 -8.93
C ARG A 48 -6.78 -11.65 -7.87
N TRP A 49 -8.04 -11.55 -7.48
CA TRP A 49 -8.72 -12.45 -6.55
C TRP A 49 -9.83 -13.24 -7.25
N PRO A 50 -9.50 -14.17 -8.17
CA PRO A 50 -10.52 -14.88 -8.96
C PRO A 50 -11.47 -15.75 -8.12
N ARG A 51 -11.04 -16.16 -6.91
CA ARG A 51 -11.87 -16.92 -5.96
C ARG A 51 -12.77 -16.04 -5.08
N HIS A 52 -12.55 -14.73 -5.09
CA HIS A 52 -13.27 -13.75 -4.29
C HIS A 52 -13.59 -12.50 -5.14
N PRO A 53 -14.43 -12.65 -6.17
CA PRO A 53 -14.77 -11.55 -7.07
C PRO A 53 -15.42 -10.36 -6.34
N GLU A 54 -16.08 -10.60 -5.21
CA GLU A 54 -16.72 -9.59 -4.37
C GLU A 54 -15.74 -8.60 -3.74
N ILE A 55 -14.46 -8.97 -3.58
CA ILE A 55 -13.42 -8.07 -3.04
C ILE A 55 -12.39 -7.63 -4.08
N ASP A 56 -12.35 -8.25 -5.27
CA ASP A 56 -11.29 -8.00 -6.26
C ASP A 56 -11.18 -6.52 -6.64
N GLN A 57 -12.32 -5.87 -6.90
CA GLN A 57 -12.34 -4.46 -7.29
C GLN A 57 -11.74 -3.57 -6.19
N GLU A 58 -12.17 -3.75 -4.96
CA GLU A 58 -11.73 -2.94 -3.81
C GLU A 58 -10.25 -3.21 -3.51
N ALA A 59 -9.86 -4.49 -3.43
CA ALA A 59 -8.47 -4.88 -3.17
C ALA A 59 -7.50 -4.28 -4.20
N ARG A 60 -7.89 -4.27 -5.49
CA ARG A 60 -7.10 -3.65 -6.56
C ARG A 60 -7.08 -2.13 -6.47
N ALA A 61 -8.16 -1.49 -6.04
CA ALA A 61 -8.18 -0.06 -5.80
C ALA A 61 -7.21 0.31 -4.67
N THR A 62 -7.26 -0.41 -3.54
CA THR A 62 -6.34 -0.24 -2.41
C THR A 62 -4.88 -0.45 -2.85
N LEU A 63 -4.57 -1.51 -3.60
CA LEU A 63 -3.21 -1.75 -4.07
C LEU A 63 -2.68 -0.66 -5.01
N ARG A 64 -3.53 -0.13 -5.90
CA ARG A 64 -3.14 1.01 -6.76
C ARG A 64 -2.85 2.25 -5.93
N TRP A 65 -3.70 2.57 -4.96
CA TRP A 65 -3.48 3.69 -4.05
C TRP A 65 -2.15 3.54 -3.28
N LEU A 66 -1.92 2.36 -2.68
CA LEU A 66 -0.68 2.04 -1.96
C LEU A 66 0.58 2.21 -2.81
N CYS A 67 0.57 1.73 -4.06
CA CYS A 67 1.71 1.93 -4.97
C CYS A 67 1.87 3.41 -5.37
N GLY A 68 0.76 4.15 -5.49
CA GLY A 68 0.77 5.59 -5.71
C GLY A 68 1.49 6.33 -4.57
N GLU A 69 1.16 6.02 -3.32
CA GLU A 69 1.81 6.60 -2.14
C GLU A 69 3.33 6.35 -2.12
N LEU A 70 3.79 5.15 -2.51
CA LEU A 70 5.22 4.87 -2.64
C LEU A 70 5.88 5.71 -3.72
N SER A 71 5.26 5.81 -4.90
CA SER A 71 5.75 6.65 -5.99
C SER A 71 5.85 8.12 -5.57
N HIS A 72 4.83 8.65 -4.91
CA HIS A 72 4.84 10.01 -4.35
C HIS A 72 5.96 10.18 -3.31
N ALA A 73 6.14 9.23 -2.40
CA ALA A 73 7.20 9.28 -1.40
C ALA A 73 8.60 9.25 -2.06
N ARG A 74 8.78 8.48 -3.14
CA ARG A 74 10.02 8.40 -3.91
C ARG A 74 10.31 9.72 -4.62
N GLN A 75 9.33 10.28 -5.32
CA GLN A 75 9.44 11.58 -6.00
C GLN A 75 9.76 12.71 -5.01
N ALA A 76 9.12 12.71 -3.84
CA ALA A 76 9.41 13.69 -2.79
C ALA A 76 10.87 13.59 -2.31
N ARG A 77 11.43 12.39 -2.14
CA ARG A 77 12.84 12.22 -1.78
C ARG A 77 13.77 12.74 -2.87
N SER A 78 13.53 12.37 -4.13
CA SER A 78 14.33 12.85 -5.26
C SER A 78 14.34 14.37 -5.35
N ALA A 79 13.19 15.02 -5.17
CA ALA A 79 13.08 16.48 -5.21
C ALA A 79 13.83 17.21 -4.08
N HIS A 80 14.06 16.54 -2.94
CA HIS A 80 14.84 17.07 -1.81
C HIS A 80 16.33 16.69 -1.88
N SER A 81 16.75 15.91 -2.87
CA SER A 81 18.15 15.44 -3.04
C SER A 81 18.98 16.33 -3.96
N ASP A 82 18.36 17.33 -4.61
CA ASP A 82 18.98 18.25 -5.58
C ASP A 82 19.37 19.62 -4.97
N VAL A 83 19.63 19.70 -3.65
CA VAL A 83 20.15 20.90 -2.95
C VAL A 83 21.42 20.57 -2.16
#